data_AF-A0A9Q0HM51-F1
#
_entry.id   AF-A0A9Q0HM51-F1
#
_cell.length_a   1.000
_cell.length_b   1.000
_cell.length_c   1.000
_cell.angle_alpha   90.00
_cell.angle_beta   90.00
_cell.angle_gamma   90.00
#
_symmetry.space_group_name_H-M   'P 1'
#
loop_
_entity.id
_entity.type
_entity.pdbx_description
1 polymer ?
#
loop_
_entity_poly.entity_id
_entity_poly.type
_entity_poly.pdbx_seq_one_letter_code
_entity_poly.pdbx_strand_id
1 'polypeptide(L)'
;MENGATKKPSSEATKKWHFGPNDLLSAAGGRSIRGIIYKIIANVDERGPRLMVPLGHGDPSVFPSFRITTSAEDAIVESLRSAEHNHYPPSVGLLSARR
;
A
#
# COMPACT_ATOMS: atom_id res chain seq x y z
N MET A 1 12.45 11.73 69.58
CA MET A 1 12.95 10.66 68.71
C MET A 1 11.90 10.40 67.66
N GLU A 2 11.95 11.16 66.58
CA GLU A 2 10.99 11.11 65.47
C GLU A 2 11.61 10.23 64.37
N ASN A 3 11.10 9.02 64.18
CA ASN A 3 11.54 8.15 63.10
C ASN A 3 10.67 8.43 61.88
N GLY A 4 11.06 9.43 61.10
CA GLY A 4 10.51 9.71 59.78
C GLY A 4 10.93 8.64 58.78
N ALA A 5 10.08 7.62 58.58
CA ALA A 5 10.24 6.68 57.49
C ALA A 5 9.88 7.38 56.16
N THR A 6 10.89 7.89 55.46
CA THR A 6 10.74 8.39 54.10
C THR A 6 10.39 7.22 53.18
N LYS A 7 9.12 7.13 52.78
CA LYS A 7 8.63 6.22 51.75
C LYS A 7 9.27 6.62 50.42
N LYS A 8 10.18 5.80 49.90
CA LYS A 8 10.79 5.97 48.57
C LYS A 8 9.66 5.94 47.53
N PRO A 9 9.53 6.92 46.61
CA PRO A 9 8.49 6.86 45.60
C PRO A 9 8.74 5.62 44.73
N SER A 10 7.72 4.79 44.56
CA SER A 10 7.74 3.69 43.61
C SER A 10 8.03 4.28 42.24
N SER A 11 9.07 3.78 41.56
CA SER A 11 9.38 4.15 40.19
C SER A 11 8.15 3.90 39.34
N GLU A 12 7.45 4.95 38.92
CA GLU A 12 6.51 4.85 37.82
C GLU A 12 7.32 4.37 36.61
N ALA A 13 7.13 3.11 36.24
CA ALA A 13 7.65 2.61 34.98
C ALA A 13 7.02 3.48 33.88
N THR A 14 7.80 4.38 33.30
CA THR A 14 7.38 5.19 32.15
C THR A 14 6.86 4.24 31.08
N LYS A 15 5.54 4.25 30.85
CA LYS A 15 4.90 3.48 29.77
C LYS A 15 5.53 3.90 28.45
N LYS A 16 6.41 3.06 27.92
CA LYS A 16 7.02 3.28 26.61
C LYS A 16 6.14 2.63 25.55
N TRP A 17 5.75 3.41 24.55
CA TRP A 17 5.03 2.90 23.38
C TRP A 17 6.00 2.14 22.47
N HIS A 18 5.68 0.87 22.19
CA HIS A 18 6.50 -0.01 21.35
C HIS A 18 6.04 -0.01 19.89
N PHE A 19 5.73 1.16 19.33
CA PHE A 19 5.55 1.28 17.89
C PHE A 19 6.91 1.22 17.22
N GLY A 20 7.10 0.24 16.35
CA GLY A 20 8.35 0.04 15.63
C GLY A 20 8.14 -0.74 14.34
N PRO A 21 9.07 -0.62 13.39
CA PRO A 21 9.03 -1.42 12.17
C PRO A 21 9.09 -2.90 12.52
N ASN A 22 8.42 -3.72 11.72
CA ASN A 22 8.56 -5.16 11.82
C ASN A 22 9.79 -5.58 10.99
N ASP A 23 10.79 -6.14 11.66
CA ASP A 23 12.04 -6.54 11.02
C ASP A 23 11.84 -7.59 9.92
N LEU A 24 10.86 -8.50 10.07
CA LEU A 24 10.50 -9.47 9.04
C LEU A 24 9.92 -8.78 7.79
N LEU A 25 9.05 -7.79 7.97
CA LEU A 25 8.52 -7.01 6.85
C LEU A 25 9.60 -6.16 6.18
N SER A 26 10.51 -5.62 6.99
CA SER A 26 11.64 -4.81 6.50
C SER A 26 12.60 -5.65 5.65
N ALA A 27 12.96 -6.85 6.12
CA ALA A 27 13.78 -7.79 5.38
C ALA A 27 13.11 -8.28 4.07
N ALA A 28 11.79 -8.50 4.09
CA ALA A 28 11.03 -8.89 2.91
C ALA A 28 11.04 -7.82 1.81
N GLY A 29 11.04 -6.53 2.18
CA GLY A 29 11.06 -5.42 1.24
C GLY A 29 12.24 -5.42 0.26
N GLY A 30 13.42 -5.85 0.72
CA GLY A 30 14.64 -5.95 -0.09
C GLY A 30 14.62 -7.00 -1.20
N ARG A 31 13.62 -7.90 -1.18
CA ARG A 31 13.35 -8.95 -2.19
C ARG A 31 12.10 -8.67 -3.02
N SER A 32 11.47 -7.51 -2.85
CA SER A 32 10.30 -7.11 -3.64
C SER A 32 10.68 -6.77 -5.09
N ILE A 33 9.70 -6.82 -6.00
CA ILE A 33 9.86 -6.37 -7.40
C ILE A 33 10.46 -4.96 -7.45
N ARG A 34 9.91 -4.02 -6.65
CA ARG A 34 10.42 -2.65 -6.52
C ARG A 34 11.88 -2.62 -6.06
N GLY A 35 12.24 -3.40 -5.05
CA GLY A 35 13.60 -3.47 -4.51
C GLY A 35 14.62 -3.99 -5.53
N ILE A 36 14.25 -4.99 -6.32
CA ILE A 36 15.10 -5.51 -7.41
C ILE A 36 15.23 -4.48 -8.54
N ILE A 37 14.14 -3.84 -8.97
CA ILE A 37 14.17 -2.81 -10.00
C ILE A 37 15.08 -1.64 -9.59
N TYR A 38 15.01 -1.18 -8.35
CA TYR A 38 15.90 -0.13 -7.86
C TYR A 38 17.38 -0.55 -7.85
N LYS A 39 17.67 -1.81 -7.51
CA LYS A 39 19.05 -2.33 -7.64
C LYS A 39 19.52 -2.32 -9.09
N ILE A 40 18.67 -2.70 -10.05
CA ILE A 40 19.01 -2.66 -11.48
C ILE A 40 19.27 -1.21 -11.92
N ILE A 41 18.34 -0.29 -11.63
CA ILE A 41 18.45 1.12 -12.00
C ILE A 41 19.72 1.76 -11.41
N ALA A 42 20.05 1.46 -10.15
CA ALA A 42 21.24 1.98 -9.48
C ALA A 42 22.57 1.50 -10.10
N ASN A 43 22.55 0.47 -10.94
CA ASN A 43 23.72 -0.06 -11.65
C ASN A 43 23.72 0.31 -13.15
N VAL A 44 22.79 1.13 -13.61
CA VAL A 44 22.79 1.62 -15.00
C VAL A 44 23.89 2.66 -15.17
N ASP A 45 24.73 2.47 -16.20
CA ASP A 45 25.78 3.42 -16.58
C ASP A 45 25.15 4.75 -17.05
N GLU A 46 25.54 5.86 -16.42
CA GLU A 46 25.06 7.21 -16.73
C GLU A 46 25.63 7.76 -18.05
N ARG A 47 26.57 7.05 -18.68
CA ARG A 47 27.17 7.46 -19.95
C ARG A 47 26.20 7.29 -21.13
N GLY A 48 25.64 8.41 -21.55
CA GLY A 48 24.90 8.58 -22.81
C GLY A 48 23.38 8.44 -22.68
N PRO A 49 22.62 8.92 -23.68
CA PRO A 49 21.16 8.86 -23.67
C PRO A 49 20.68 7.43 -23.98
N ARG A 50 20.72 6.55 -22.99
CA ARG A 50 20.11 5.22 -23.11
C ARG A 50 18.64 5.34 -22.76
N LEU A 51 17.77 4.97 -23.70
CA LEU A 51 16.34 4.87 -23.43
C LEU A 51 16.12 3.76 -22.39
N MET A 52 15.72 4.13 -21.17
CA MET A 52 15.37 3.17 -20.12
C MET A 52 13.94 2.68 -20.36
N VAL A 53 13.78 1.38 -20.59
CA VAL A 53 12.45 0.75 -20.59
C VAL A 53 12.03 0.53 -19.13
N PRO A 54 10.88 1.05 -18.69
CA PRO A 54 10.44 0.86 -17.32
C PRO A 54 10.11 -0.62 -17.04
N LEU A 55 10.80 -1.23 -16.09
CA LEU A 55 10.65 -2.67 -15.77
C LEU A 55 9.55 -2.98 -14.74
N GLY A 56 8.85 -1.96 -14.23
CA GLY A 56 7.95 -2.09 -13.07
C GLY A 56 6.60 -1.40 -13.22
N HIS A 57 6.21 -1.00 -14.43
CA HIS A 57 4.87 -0.47 -14.64
C HIS A 57 3.85 -1.61 -14.60
N GLY A 58 3.20 -1.78 -13.44
CA GLY A 58 2.10 -2.72 -13.27
C GLY A 58 0.74 -2.14 -13.65
N ASP A 59 0.63 -0.81 -13.78
CA ASP A 59 -0.57 -0.13 -14.23
C ASP A 59 -0.52 0.05 -15.76
N PRO A 60 -1.38 -0.63 -16.53
CA PRO A 60 -1.40 -0.51 -17.99
C PRO A 60 -1.98 0.84 -18.46
N SER A 61 -2.72 1.57 -17.62
CA SER A 61 -3.42 2.81 -18.01
C SER A 61 -2.47 3.95 -18.39
N VAL A 62 -1.19 3.84 -18.00
CA VAL A 62 -0.13 4.78 -18.42
C VAL A 62 0.13 4.75 -19.92
N PHE A 63 -0.23 3.66 -20.60
CA PHE A 63 -0.07 3.55 -22.05
C PHE A 63 -1.42 3.82 -22.74
N PRO A 64 -1.48 4.76 -23.69
CA PRO A 64 -2.73 5.11 -24.38
C PRO A 64 -3.41 3.95 -25.13
N SER A 65 -2.69 2.86 -25.39
CA SER A 65 -3.23 1.64 -26.01
C SER A 65 -4.14 0.82 -25.08
N PHE A 66 -4.08 1.03 -23.76
CA PHE A 66 -4.91 0.31 -22.78
C PHE A 66 -6.00 1.22 -22.21
N ARG A 67 -6.85 1.77 -23.09
CA ARG A 67 -8.06 2.45 -22.64
C ARG A 67 -9.17 1.48 -22.33
N ILE A 68 -10.00 1.86 -21.37
CA ILE A 68 -11.27 1.20 -21.09
C ILE A 68 -12.16 1.21 -22.34
N THR A 69 -13.01 0.20 -22.49
CA THR A 69 -13.98 0.14 -23.60
C THR A 69 -15.15 1.08 -23.31
N THR A 70 -15.74 1.67 -24.35
CA THR A 70 -16.91 2.56 -24.21
C THR A 70 -18.09 1.87 -23.53
N SER A 71 -18.29 0.56 -23.79
CA SER A 71 -19.33 -0.24 -23.14
C SER A 71 -19.17 -0.32 -21.61
N ALA A 72 -17.93 -0.32 -21.11
CA ALA A 72 -17.67 -0.34 -19.68
C ALA A 72 -17.88 1.05 -19.07
N GLU A 73 -17.56 2.12 -19.80
CA GLU A 73 -17.87 3.50 -19.38
C GLU A 73 -19.39 3.71 -19.26
N ASP A 74 -20.15 3.28 -20.26
CA ASP A 74 -21.62 3.38 -20.28
C ASP A 74 -22.25 2.62 -19.10
N ALA A 75 -21.78 1.40 -18.82
CA ALA A 75 -22.25 0.60 -17.69
C ALA A 75 -21.98 1.27 -16.33
N ILE A 76 -20.85 1.97 -16.17
CA ILE A 76 -20.56 2.74 -14.96
C ILE A 76 -21.54 3.91 -14.82
N VAL A 77 -21.78 4.66 -15.91
CA VAL A 77 -22.71 5.80 -15.92
C VAL A 77 -24.13 5.35 -15.58
N GLU A 78 -24.58 4.24 -16.15
CA GLU A 78 -25.89 3.65 -15.86
C GLU A 78 -26.01 3.23 -14.39
N SER A 79 -24.99 2.53 -13.87
CA SER A 79 -24.96 2.09 -12.47
C SER A 79 -24.98 3.25 -11.47
N LEU A 80 -24.33 4.36 -11.79
CA LEU A 80 -24.35 5.58 -10.98
C LEU A 80 -25.72 6.26 -11.01
N ARG A 81 -26.35 6.34 -12.18
CA ARG A 81 -27.66 6.98 -12.36
C ARG A 81 -28.79 6.17 -11.74
N SER A 82 -28.67 4.85 -11.68
CA SER A 82 -29.69 4.00 -11.06
C SER A 82 -29.73 4.13 -9.53
N ALA A 83 -28.62 4.51 -8.90
CA ALA A 83 -28.46 4.58 -7.45
C ALA A 83 -28.68 3.24 -6.69
N GLU A 84 -28.87 2.13 -7.41
CA GLU A 84 -29.16 0.80 -6.84
C GLU A 84 -27.94 0.16 -6.15
N HIS A 85 -26.72 0.60 -6.51
CA HIS A 85 -25.47 -0.04 -6.08
C HIS A 85 -24.72 0.74 -4.98
N ASN A 86 -25.38 1.68 -4.31
CA ASN A 86 -24.75 2.56 -3.31
C ASN A 86 -24.69 1.97 -1.88
N HIS A 87 -24.98 0.68 -1.73
CA HIS A 87 -25.04 -0.01 -0.44
C HIS A 87 -23.82 -0.92 -0.23
N TYR A 88 -23.60 -1.35 1.02
CA TYR A 88 -22.57 -2.34 1.31
C TYR A 88 -22.95 -3.70 0.70
N PRO A 89 -22.09 -4.31 -0.15
CA PRO A 89 -22.33 -5.66 -0.64
C PRO A 89 -22.02 -6.69 0.45
N PRO A 90 -22.42 -7.96 0.27
CA PRO A 90 -21.90 -9.08 1.06
C PRO A 90 -20.37 -9.11 1.03
N SER A 91 -19.73 -9.75 2.01
CA SER A 91 -18.26 -9.85 2.09
C SER A 91 -17.61 -10.48 0.85
N VAL A 92 -18.36 -11.29 0.12
CA VAL A 92 -17.95 -11.93 -1.14
C VAL A 92 -18.37 -11.15 -2.38
N GLY A 93 -18.99 -9.98 -2.25
CA GLY A 93 -19.54 -9.20 -3.36
C GLY A 93 -20.97 -9.60 -3.76
N LEU A 94 -21.58 -8.74 -4.59
CA LEU A 94 -22.94 -8.92 -5.11
C LEU A 94 -23.07 -10.22 -5.91
N LEU A 95 -24.22 -10.91 -5.77
CA LEU A 95 -24.43 -12.18 -6.47
C LEU A 95 -24.43 -12.03 -7.99
N SER A 96 -25.02 -10.94 -8.51
CA SER A 96 -25.05 -10.59 -9.93
C SER A 96 -23.68 -10.27 -10.52
N ALA A 97 -22.73 -9.79 -9.70
CA ALA A 97 -21.36 -9.51 -10.15
C ALA A 97 -20.47 -10.76 -10.15
N ARG A 98 -20.91 -11.86 -9.55
CA ARG A 98 -20.16 -13.11 -9.40
C ARG A 98 -20.61 -14.23 -10.35
N ARG A 99 -21.74 -14.06 -11.03
CA ARG A 99 -22.36 -15.05 -11.90
C ARG A 99 -22.45 -14.50 -13.31
#